data_AF-A0A7W0HJ55-F1
#
_entry.id   AF-A0A7W0HJ55-F1
#
_cell.length_a   1.000
_cell.length_b   1.000
_cell.length_c   1.000
_cell.angle_alpha   90.00
_cell.angle_beta   90.00
_cell.angle_gamma   90.00
#
_symmetry.space_group_name_H-M   'P 1'
#
loop_
_entity.id
_entity.type
_entity.pdbx_description
1 polymer ?
#
loop_
_entity_poly.entity_id
_entity_poly.type
_entity_poly.pdbx_seq_one_letter_code
_entity_poly.pdbx_strand_id
1 'polypeptide(L)' 'MKQDELILKTVKEIVVKFIEVGTVSPSSFHDHFRNIYRTVEKSVHETHSEKPGQSRSE' A
#
# COMPACT_ATOMS: atom_id res chain seq x y z
N MET A 1 3.00 -14.74 4.97
CA MET A 1 3.93 -14.46 6.09
C MET A 1 5.02 -13.47 5.70
N LYS A 2 6.05 -13.82 4.89
CA LYS A 2 7.11 -12.84 4.54
C LYS A 2 6.60 -11.62 3.75
N GLN A 3 5.65 -11.83 2.83
CA GLN A 3 5.06 -10.74 2.03
C GLN A 3 4.25 -9.77 2.89
N ASP A 4 3.39 -10.29 3.76
CA ASP A 4 2.55 -9.48 4.66
C ASP A 4 3.39 -8.63 5.62
N GLU A 5 4.49 -9.21 6.13
CA GLU A 5 5.45 -8.49 6.96
C GLU A 5 6.12 -7.33 6.19
N LEU A 6 6.52 -7.56 4.93
CA LEU A 6 7.08 -6.51 4.08
C LEU A 6 6.06 -5.40 3.82
N ILE A 7 4.82 -5.74 3.48
CA ILE A 7 3.73 -4.77 3.30
C ILE A 7 3.56 -3.94 4.57
N LEU A 8 3.45 -4.57 5.74
CA LEU A 8 3.27 -3.85 7.01
C LEU A 8 4.46 -2.95 7.35
N LYS A 9 5.71 -3.38 7.09
CA LYS A 9 6.91 -2.56 7.30
C LYS A 9 6.91 -1.34 6.39
N THR A 10 6.65 -1.52 5.10
CA THR A 10 6.59 -0.43 4.11
C THR A 10 5.49 0.57 4.47
N VAL A 11 4.28 0.09 4.80
CA VAL A 11 3.17 0.96 5.20
C VAL A 11 3.51 1.76 6.46
N LYS A 12 4.09 1.10 7.48
CA LYS A 12 4.56 1.76 8.70
C LYS A 12 5.56 2.87 8.39
N GLU A 13 6.57 2.60 7.56
CA GLU A 13 7.62 3.58 7.21
C GLU A 13 7.06 4.81 6.48
N ILE A 14 6.14 4.62 5.53
CA ILE A 14 5.49 5.72 4.81
C ILE A 14 4.68 6.59 5.77
N VAL A 15 3.85 5.98 6.62
CA VAL A 15 2.98 6.73 7.55
C VAL A 15 3.82 7.49 8.58
N VAL A 16 4.85 6.84 9.16
CA VAL A 16 5.76 7.50 10.11
C VAL A 16 6.48 8.67 9.43
N LYS A 17 6.94 8.50 8.18
CA LYS A 17 7.58 9.60 7.43
C LYS A 17 6.65 10.79 7.23
N PHE A 18 5.38 10.55 6.90
CA PHE A 18 4.40 11.63 6.74
C PHE A 18 4.09 12.34 8.05
N ILE A 19 4.12 11.64 9.18
CA ILE A 19 3.98 12.24 10.51
C ILE A 19 5.22 13.08 10.86
N GLU A 20 6.42 12.55 10.65
CA GLU A 20 7.69 13.26 10.90
C GLU A 20 7.81 14.55 10.08
N VAL A 21 7.33 14.55 8.84
CA VAL A 21 7.33 15.74 7.95
C VAL A 21 6.13 16.67 8.23
N GLY A 22 5.18 16.27 9.08
CA GLY A 22 4.01 17.07 9.42
C GLY A 22 2.92 17.09 8.35
N THR A 23 2.97 16.17 7.38
CA THR A 23 1.91 16.00 6.35
C THR A 23 0.69 15.26 6.91
N VAL A 24 0.89 14.41 7.93
CA VAL A 24 -0.17 13.66 8.62
C VAL A 24 -0.08 13.90 10.12
N SER A 25 -1.21 14.10 10.80
CA SER A 25 -1.26 14.17 12.26
C SER A 25 -1.16 12.76 12.87
N PRO A 26 -0.46 12.58 14.01
CA PRO A 26 -0.51 11.33 14.77
C PRO A 26 -1.95 10.89 15.11
N SER A 27 -2.87 11.84 15.31
CA SER A 27 -4.27 11.56 15.65
C SER A 27 -5.06 10.89 14.51
N SER A 28 -4.65 11.10 13.26
CA SER A 28 -5.30 10.52 12.07
C SER A 28 -4.53 9.31 11.50
N PHE A 29 -3.59 8.76 12.27
CA PHE A 29 -2.78 7.61 11.89
C PHE A 29 -3.61 6.44 11.35
N HIS A 30 -4.72 6.12 12.02
CA HIS A 30 -5.56 4.96 11.69
C HIS A 30 -6.05 4.97 10.24
N ASP A 31 -6.59 6.10 9.80
CA ASP A 31 -7.16 6.24 8.46
C ASP A 31 -6.08 6.22 7.39
N HIS A 32 -4.98 6.93 7.63
CA HIS A 32 -3.84 6.99 6.71
C HIS A 32 -3.15 5.63 6.56
N PHE A 33 -2.97 4.92 7.67
CA PHE A 33 -2.40 3.58 7.65
C PHE A 33 -3.25 2.61 6.81
N ARG A 34 -4.58 2.60 6.99
CA ARG A 34 -5.47 1.74 6.19
C ARG A 34 -5.45 2.10 4.71
N ASN A 35 -5.45 3.39 4.38
CA ASN A 35 -5.42 3.85 2.99
C ASN A 35 -4.11 3.46 2.31
N ILE A 36 -2.98 3.71 2.95
CA ILE A 36 -1.65 3.36 2.43
C ILE A 36 -1.49 1.83 2.35
N TYR A 37 -1.98 1.09 3.35
CA TYR A 37 -1.99 -0.37 3.32
C TYR A 37 -2.67 -0.91 2.07
N ARG A 38 -3.90 -0.46 1.77
CA ARG A 38 -4.63 -0.90 0.58
C ARG A 38 -3.89 -0.58 -0.71
N THR A 39 -3.24 0.58 -0.78
CA THR A 39 -2.43 0.96 -1.95
C THR A 39 -1.23 0.03 -2.13
N VAL A 40 -0.44 -0.18 -1.07
CA VAL A 40 0.75 -1.03 -1.12
C VAL A 40 0.37 -2.50 -1.39
N GLU A 41 -0.64 -3.01 -0.68
CA GLU A 41 -1.18 -4.35 -0.87
C GLU A 41 -1.61 -4.55 -2.33
N LYS A 42 -2.39 -3.62 -2.88
CA LYS A 42 -2.86 -3.70 -4.25
C LYS A 42 -1.71 -3.69 -5.26
N SER A 43 -0.71 -2.80 -5.11
CA SER A 43 0.45 -2.76 -6.00
C SER A 43 1.26 -4.08 -5.98
N VAL A 44 1.36 -4.72 -4.82
CA VAL A 44 2.03 -6.02 -4.69
C VAL A 44 1.22 -7.11 -5.40
N HIS A 45 -0.10 -7.14 -5.24
CA HIS A 45 -0.95 -8.19 -5.83
C HIS A 45 -1.27 -7.97 -7.32
N GLU A 46 -1.28 -6.74 -7.81
CA GLU A 46 -1.41 -6.42 -9.24
C GLU A 46 -0.19 -6.91 -10.03
N THR A 47 1.00 -6.84 -9.45
CA THR A 47 2.23 -7.40 -10.05
C THR A 47 2.16 -8.92 -10.22
N HIS A 48 1.29 -9.62 -9.47
CA HIS A 48 1.05 -11.05 -9.61
C HIS A 48 -0.15 -11.41 -10.51
N SER A 49 -0.86 -10.40 -11.03
CA SER A 49 -2.09 -10.56 -11.81
C SER A 49 -1.93 -10.08 -13.25
N GLU A 50 -0.78 -10.29 -13.88
CA GLU A 50 -0.69 -10.29 -15.35
C GLU A 50 -1.10 -11.67 -15.86
N LYS A 51 -2.38 -11.83 -16.22
CA LYS A 51 -2.75 -12.85 -17.21
C LYS A 51 -2.43 -12.27 -18.59
N PRO A 52 -1.52 -12.88 -19.38
CA PRO A 52 -1.31 -12.46 -20.76
C PRO A 52 -2.56 -12.86 -21.57
N GLY A 53 -3.24 -11.87 -22.14
CA GLY A 53 -4.32 -12.08 -23.11
C GLY A 53 -5.72 -11.88 -22.57
N GLN A 54 -6.17 -10.62 -22.53
CA GLN A 54 -7.56 -10.34 -22.84
C GLN A 54 -7.58 -9.28 -23.95
N SER A 55 -7.62 -9.80 -25.18
CA SER A 55 -7.81 -9.06 -26.42
C SER A 55 -9.04 -8.18 -26.27
N ARG A 56 -8.87 -6.86 -26.40
CA ARG A 56 -9.98 -5.97 -26.75
C ARG A 56 -10.32 -6.24 -28.20
N SER A 57 -11.25 -7.17 -28.40
CA SER A 57 -11.99 -7.33 -29.64
C SER A 57 -13.30 -6.56 -29.46
N GLU A 58 -13.75 -5.95 -30.56
CA GLU A 58 -14.91 -5.04 -30.74
C GLU A 58 -14.62 -3.55 -30.62
#